data_AF-A0A921GCQ1-F1
#
_entry.id   AF-A0A921GCQ1-F1
#
_cell.length_a   1.000
_cell.length_b   1.000
_cell.length_c   1.000
_cell.angle_alpha   90.00
_cell.angle_beta   90.00
_cell.angle_gamma   90.00
#
_symmetry.space_group_name_H-M   'P 1'
#
loop_
_entity.id
_entity.type
_entity.pdbx_description
1 polymer ?
#
loop_
_entity_poly.entity_id
_entity_poly.type
_entity_poly.pdbx_seq_one_letter_code
_entity_poly.pdbx_strand_id
1 'polypeptide(L)'
;MIQEFGAEHVFDNHFEPHEPGDGSYVLHFREGGCLTRVTHVGGGDADAGDAGEEIELPRLGDYPRRPAKMTYLFSLGDERLFLALDDRVAAPAGFTYESVNWLRRAEPQHLLFAAATASQLDRWYRENRYCGRCGAPTELAPASREIVCPECARIVYPKICPGVICAVVSRGDDPADDRIVLTRYAGRTTALWALVAGFTEIGEPLEGTVRREVMEEVGLSVKNLRFYKSQPWSFTDTIMVGFWCEVDGDDALRVDHSELKEARWFRRDEIPLERTGDRASMTGEMIERFRLMGRAAWE
;
A
#
# COMPACT_ATOMS: atom_id res chain seq x y z
N MET A 1 -1.91 8.11 7.76
CA MET A 1 -1.66 7.17 6.65
C MET A 1 -0.43 6.33 6.91
N ILE A 2 -0.25 5.19 6.21
CA ILE A 2 0.93 4.31 6.40
C ILE A 2 2.28 5.04 6.27
N GLN A 3 2.38 6.07 5.44
CA GLN A 3 3.58 6.88 5.22
C GLN A 3 3.68 8.13 6.11
N GLU A 4 2.76 8.33 7.05
CA GLU A 4 2.69 9.52 7.92
C GLU A 4 2.93 9.13 9.37
N PHE A 5 4.19 9.06 9.74
CA PHE A 5 4.67 8.77 11.09
C PHE A 5 5.52 9.95 11.62
N GLY A 6 6.00 9.83 12.86
CA GLY A 6 6.73 10.89 13.57
C GLY A 6 7.94 11.45 12.81
N ALA A 7 8.25 12.73 13.07
CA ALA A 7 9.28 13.48 12.35
C ALA A 7 10.71 12.92 12.57
N GLU A 8 10.92 12.13 13.62
CA GLU A 8 12.19 11.44 13.89
C GLU A 8 12.53 10.33 12.88
N HIS A 9 11.56 9.87 12.08
CA HIS A 9 11.73 8.76 11.13
C HIS A 9 11.62 9.19 9.67
N VAL A 10 12.07 10.40 9.30
CA VAL A 10 11.93 10.94 7.93
C VAL A 10 12.35 9.91 6.87
N PHE A 11 11.43 9.57 5.98
CA PHE A 11 11.72 8.65 4.88
C PHE A 11 12.54 9.33 3.80
N ASP A 12 13.75 8.82 3.56
CA ASP A 12 14.59 9.21 2.45
C ASP A 12 14.76 8.03 1.49
N ASN A 13 14.13 8.17 0.32
CA ASN A 13 14.19 7.21 -0.77
C ASN A 13 15.29 7.53 -1.79
N HIS A 14 16.24 8.42 -1.52
CA HIS A 14 17.39 8.60 -2.39
C HIS A 14 18.20 7.30 -2.47
N PHE A 15 18.70 6.95 -3.66
CA PHE A 15 19.54 5.75 -3.80
C PHE A 15 21.00 6.14 -3.77
N GLU A 16 21.60 6.02 -2.60
CA GLU A 16 23.03 6.15 -2.41
C GLU A 16 23.55 4.82 -1.84
N PRO A 17 24.36 4.06 -2.59
CA PRO A 17 24.92 2.82 -2.10
C PRO A 17 25.71 3.04 -0.81
N HIS A 18 25.33 2.34 0.26
CA HIS A 18 26.04 2.32 1.53
C HIS A 18 26.49 0.90 1.86
N GLU A 19 27.53 0.78 2.69
CA GLU A 19 27.89 -0.49 3.32
C GLU A 19 27.07 -0.66 4.62
N PRO A 20 26.54 -1.87 4.90
CA PRO A 20 25.77 -2.11 6.11
C PRO A 20 26.67 -2.26 7.34
N GLY A 21 26.31 -1.56 8.42
CA GLY A 21 26.89 -1.77 9.76
C GLY A 21 26.10 -2.79 10.57
N ASP A 22 26.61 -3.23 11.73
CA ASP A 22 25.90 -4.18 12.60
C ASP A 22 24.53 -3.66 13.06
N GLY A 23 24.41 -2.33 13.21
CA GLY A 23 23.15 -1.68 13.54
C GLY A 23 22.21 -1.50 12.36
N SER A 24 22.62 -1.70 11.11
CA SER A 24 21.73 -1.48 9.97
C SER A 24 20.61 -2.52 9.92
N TYR A 25 19.39 -2.11 9.58
CA TYR A 25 18.29 -3.04 9.33
C TYR A 25 18.58 -3.84 8.06
N VAL A 26 18.42 -5.16 8.13
CA VAL A 26 18.60 -6.07 6.99
C VAL A 26 17.36 -6.92 6.87
N LEU A 27 16.46 -6.56 5.97
CA LEU A 27 15.21 -7.26 5.76
C LEU A 27 15.44 -8.49 4.89
N HIS A 28 14.65 -9.52 5.13
CA HIS A 28 14.60 -10.70 4.27
C HIS A 28 13.15 -11.15 4.10
N PHE A 29 12.82 -11.59 2.89
CA PHE A 29 11.49 -12.05 2.55
C PHE A 29 11.54 -13.46 1.98
N ARG A 30 10.51 -14.25 2.29
CA ARG A 30 10.34 -15.62 1.76
C ARG A 30 8.86 -15.93 1.66
N GLU A 31 8.43 -16.43 0.50
CA GLU A 31 7.05 -16.92 0.28
C GLU A 31 5.96 -15.90 0.68
N GLY A 32 6.20 -14.61 0.42
CA GLY A 32 5.27 -13.53 0.78
C GLY A 32 5.29 -13.10 2.26
N GLY A 33 6.16 -13.72 3.07
CA GLY A 33 6.42 -13.32 4.45
C GLY A 33 7.66 -12.45 4.60
N CYS A 34 7.65 -11.54 5.56
CA CYS A 34 8.79 -10.74 6.00
C CYS A 34 9.36 -11.36 7.29
N LEU A 35 10.68 -11.51 7.36
CA LEU A 35 11.35 -11.95 8.57
C LEU A 35 11.27 -10.86 9.64
N THR A 36 10.46 -11.09 10.67
CA THR A 36 10.13 -10.12 11.72
C THR A 36 10.03 -10.82 13.07
N ARG A 37 10.20 -10.07 14.16
CA ARG A 37 9.86 -10.54 15.51
C ARG A 37 8.58 -9.82 15.92
N VAL A 38 7.57 -10.58 16.34
CA VAL A 38 6.30 -10.06 16.80
C VAL A 38 6.22 -10.17 18.32
N THR A 39 5.84 -9.07 18.97
CA THR A 39 5.50 -9.04 20.39
C THR A 39 4.02 -8.69 20.52
N HIS A 40 3.23 -9.59 21.09
CA HIS A 40 1.81 -9.33 21.32
C HIS A 40 1.65 -8.42 22.55
N VAL A 41 1.15 -7.20 22.34
CA VAL A 41 0.80 -6.28 23.43
C VAL A 41 -0.71 -6.38 23.69
N GLY A 42 -1.11 -7.32 24.55
CA GLY A 42 -2.52 -7.49 24.94
C GLY A 42 -2.78 -8.76 25.76
N GLY A 43 -3.48 -8.64 26.90
CA GLY A 43 -4.01 -9.78 27.66
C GLY A 43 -5.17 -10.46 26.92
N GLY A 44 -5.53 -11.70 27.32
CA GLY A 44 -6.39 -12.64 26.59
C GLY A 44 -7.83 -12.23 26.23
N ASP A 45 -8.23 -10.97 26.42
CA ASP A 45 -9.55 -10.41 26.09
C ASP A 45 -9.50 -9.27 25.03
N ALA A 46 -8.36 -9.03 24.36
CA ALA A 46 -8.31 -8.06 23.27
C ALA A 46 -9.03 -8.59 22.01
N ASP A 47 -9.96 -7.81 21.45
CA ASP A 47 -10.62 -8.12 20.17
C ASP A 47 -9.55 -8.33 19.09
N ALA A 48 -9.69 -9.40 18.30
CA ALA A 48 -8.72 -9.90 17.32
C ALA A 48 -8.36 -8.91 16.16
N GLY A 49 -8.85 -7.67 16.22
CA GLY A 49 -8.54 -6.60 15.28
C GLY A 49 -7.84 -5.38 15.89
N ASP A 50 -7.62 -5.36 17.21
CA ASP A 50 -7.08 -4.24 18.00
C ASP A 50 -5.90 -4.65 18.90
N ALA A 51 -5.38 -5.88 18.71
CA ALA A 51 -4.20 -6.34 19.42
C ALA A 51 -3.00 -5.54 18.90
N GLY A 52 -2.44 -4.68 19.76
CA GLY A 52 -1.26 -3.85 19.51
C GLY A 52 -0.01 -4.69 19.29
N GLU A 53 0.06 -5.40 18.18
CA GLU A 53 1.19 -6.25 17.83
C GLU A 53 2.34 -5.35 17.40
N GLU A 54 3.38 -5.33 18.24
CA GLU A 54 4.61 -4.61 17.95
C GLU A 54 5.54 -5.51 17.15
N ILE A 55 6.09 -4.96 16.07
CA ILE A 55 7.07 -5.64 15.23
C ILE A 55 8.46 -5.06 15.44
N GLU A 56 9.44 -5.95 15.33
CA GLU A 56 10.83 -5.58 15.15
C GLU A 56 11.36 -6.17 13.84
N LEU A 57 12.16 -5.37 13.15
CA LEU A 57 12.90 -5.78 11.96
C LEU A 57 14.32 -6.17 12.35
N PRO A 58 14.89 -7.23 11.75
CA PRO A 58 16.22 -7.70 12.12
C PRO A 58 17.30 -6.71 11.69
N ARG A 59 18.31 -6.54 12.54
CA ARG A 59 19.54 -5.81 12.24
C ARG A 59 20.63 -6.78 11.79
N LEU A 60 21.65 -6.30 11.08
CA LEU A 60 22.72 -7.15 10.58
C LEU A 60 23.41 -7.96 11.69
N GLY A 61 23.60 -7.34 12.86
CA GLY A 61 24.20 -7.99 14.04
C GLY A 61 23.37 -9.12 14.64
N ASP A 62 22.06 -9.18 14.37
CA ASP A 62 21.17 -10.23 14.88
C ASP A 62 21.35 -11.55 14.12
N TYR A 63 21.83 -11.50 12.88
CA TYR A 63 22.01 -12.67 12.04
C TYR A 63 23.15 -13.57 12.57
N PRO A 64 22.89 -14.84 12.93
CA PRO A 64 23.93 -15.78 13.34
C PRO A 64 24.99 -15.99 12.25
N ARG A 65 24.58 -15.83 11.00
CA ARG A 65 25.44 -15.76 9.83
C ARG A 65 24.96 -14.62 8.93
N ARG A 66 25.85 -13.67 8.65
CA ARG A 66 25.58 -12.54 7.75
C ARG A 66 25.10 -13.03 6.38
N PRO A 67 24.06 -12.42 5.79
CA PRO A 67 23.66 -12.66 4.41
C PRO A 67 24.81 -12.41 3.44
N ALA A 68 24.89 -13.20 2.36
CA ALA A 68 26.00 -13.10 1.42
C ALA A 68 25.78 -12.03 0.36
N LYS A 69 24.51 -11.70 0.05
CA LYS A 69 24.14 -10.69 -0.95
C LYS A 69 23.18 -9.71 -0.32
N MET A 70 23.56 -8.44 -0.29
CA MET A 70 22.72 -7.37 0.23
C MET A 70 22.71 -6.19 -0.73
N THR A 71 21.62 -5.45 -0.75
CA THR A 71 21.52 -4.15 -1.43
C THR A 71 20.95 -3.11 -0.48
N TYR A 72 21.45 -1.89 -0.57
CA TYR A 72 20.83 -0.75 0.11
C TYR A 72 19.43 -0.52 -0.46
N LEU A 73 18.48 -0.15 0.41
CA LEU A 73 17.12 0.18 0.02
C LEU A 73 16.88 1.68 0.11
N PHE A 74 16.87 2.22 1.32
CA PHE A 74 16.50 3.59 1.69
C PHE A 74 16.82 3.81 3.17
N SER A 75 16.49 4.98 3.71
CA SER A 75 16.64 5.29 5.15
C SER A 75 15.37 5.84 5.78
N LEU A 76 15.27 5.67 7.10
CA LEU A 76 14.28 6.28 7.98
C LEU A 76 15.02 7.06 9.07
N GLY A 77 15.14 8.37 8.91
CA GLY A 77 16.08 9.17 9.69
C GLY A 77 17.51 8.68 9.48
N ASP A 78 18.24 8.43 10.56
CA ASP A 78 19.62 7.91 10.50
C ASP A 78 19.69 6.39 10.29
N GLU A 79 18.55 5.70 10.37
CA GLU A 79 18.49 4.23 10.26
C GLU A 79 18.51 3.82 8.78
N ARG A 80 19.52 3.05 8.39
CA ARG A 80 19.66 2.52 7.03
C ARG A 80 19.06 1.14 6.90
N LEU A 81 18.33 0.93 5.80
CA LEU A 81 17.66 -0.32 5.50
C LEU A 81 18.29 -0.99 4.29
N PHE A 82 18.48 -2.29 4.42
CA PHE A 82 19.06 -3.17 3.41
C PHE A 82 18.14 -4.34 3.16
N LEU A 83 18.27 -4.95 1.99
CA LEU A 83 17.60 -6.19 1.63
C LEU A 83 18.63 -7.30 1.43
N ALA A 84 18.47 -8.41 2.15
CA ALA A 84 19.17 -9.65 1.86
C ALA A 84 18.55 -10.32 0.62
N LEU A 85 19.35 -10.46 -0.44
CA LEU A 85 18.95 -11.04 -1.73
C LEU A 85 19.15 -12.56 -1.79
N ASP A 86 19.72 -13.16 -0.74
CA ASP A 86 19.84 -14.60 -0.59
C ASP A 86 18.47 -15.29 -0.67
N ASP A 87 18.40 -16.49 -1.25
CA ASP A 87 17.17 -17.29 -1.25
C ASP A 87 16.81 -17.76 0.17
N ARG A 88 17.82 -17.94 1.04
CA ARG A 88 17.68 -18.30 2.45
C ARG A 88 18.74 -17.60 3.28
N VAL A 89 18.35 -17.19 4.48
CA VAL A 89 19.24 -16.64 5.51
C VAL A 89 19.13 -17.47 6.78
N ALA A 90 20.17 -17.45 7.62
CA ALA A 90 20.09 -17.98 8.97
C ALA A 90 19.24 -17.03 9.81
N ALA A 91 17.98 -17.38 10.08
CA ALA A 91 17.08 -16.52 10.83
C ALA A 91 17.63 -16.25 12.25
N PRO A 92 17.64 -14.99 12.72
CA PRO A 92 17.93 -14.67 14.10
C PRO A 92 16.98 -15.36 15.09
N ALA A 93 17.44 -15.57 16.32
CA ALA A 93 16.60 -16.15 17.36
C ALA A 93 15.38 -15.26 17.64
N GLY A 94 14.18 -15.84 17.66
CA GLY A 94 12.93 -15.11 17.92
C GLY A 94 12.31 -14.41 16.72
N PHE A 95 12.89 -14.54 15.51
CA PHE A 95 12.31 -14.00 14.28
C PHE A 95 11.63 -15.10 13.45
N THR A 96 10.44 -14.80 12.93
CA THR A 96 9.61 -15.66 12.07
C THR A 96 9.19 -14.93 10.80
N TYR A 97 8.74 -15.67 9.79
CA TYR A 97 8.24 -15.06 8.55
C TYR A 97 6.74 -14.77 8.70
N GLU A 98 6.39 -13.50 8.82
CA GLU A 98 5.02 -13.06 8.95
C GLU A 98 4.50 -12.49 7.63
N SER A 99 3.23 -12.75 7.32
CA SER A 99 2.60 -12.26 6.09
C SER A 99 2.70 -10.75 6.00
N VAL A 100 3.20 -10.22 4.88
CA VAL A 100 3.28 -8.77 4.67
C VAL A 100 1.89 -8.13 4.72
N ASN A 101 0.83 -8.84 4.34
CA ASN A 101 -0.54 -8.33 4.44
C ASN A 101 -1.03 -8.21 5.88
N TRP A 102 -0.58 -9.08 6.78
CA TRP A 102 -0.91 -9.00 8.20
C TRP A 102 -0.24 -7.78 8.85
N LEU A 103 1.00 -7.45 8.45
CA LEU A 103 1.74 -6.30 8.97
C LEU A 103 1.00 -4.96 8.84
N ARG A 104 -0.02 -4.84 7.98
CA ARG A 104 -0.86 -3.63 7.80
C ARG A 104 -1.42 -3.03 9.10
N ARG A 105 -1.50 -3.81 10.17
CA ARG A 105 -2.00 -3.41 11.49
C ARG A 105 -0.91 -3.31 12.56
N ALA A 106 0.33 -3.63 12.21
CA ALA A 106 1.45 -3.66 13.14
C ALA A 106 1.97 -2.26 13.48
N GLU A 107 2.46 -2.12 14.70
CA GLU A 107 3.20 -0.95 15.18
C GLU A 107 4.69 -1.32 15.40
N PRO A 108 5.62 -0.35 15.42
CA PRO A 108 5.41 1.05 15.09
C PRO A 108 5.24 1.26 13.58
N GLN A 109 4.37 2.21 13.22
CA GLN A 109 3.97 2.48 11.83
C GLN A 109 5.15 2.71 10.85
N HIS A 110 6.26 3.29 11.30
CA HIS A 110 7.44 3.51 10.45
C HIS A 110 8.13 2.20 10.04
N LEU A 111 8.20 1.19 10.93
CA LEU A 111 8.75 -0.12 10.60
C LEU A 111 7.81 -0.92 9.70
N LEU A 112 6.49 -0.81 9.91
CA LEU A 112 5.50 -1.33 8.99
C LEU A 112 5.71 -0.76 7.58
N PHE A 113 5.81 0.58 7.47
CA PHE A 113 6.02 1.24 6.19
C PHE A 113 7.32 0.79 5.50
N ALA A 114 8.41 0.67 6.27
CA ALA A 114 9.66 0.12 5.78
C ALA A 114 9.51 -1.30 5.24
N ALA A 115 8.90 -2.22 6.01
CA ALA A 115 8.70 -3.60 5.60
C ALA A 115 7.83 -3.70 4.34
N ALA A 116 6.74 -2.93 4.27
CA ALA A 116 5.87 -2.88 3.10
C ALA A 116 6.63 -2.40 1.86
N THR A 117 7.37 -1.28 1.97
CA THR A 117 8.14 -0.68 0.87
C THR A 117 9.27 -1.59 0.41
N ALA A 118 10.01 -2.18 1.35
CA ALA A 118 11.05 -3.16 1.06
C ALA A 118 10.49 -4.42 0.39
N SER A 119 9.27 -4.86 0.73
CA SER A 119 8.64 -6.02 0.09
C SER A 119 8.38 -5.82 -1.41
N GLN A 120 8.08 -4.58 -1.83
CA GLN A 120 7.91 -4.23 -3.24
C GLN A 120 9.24 -4.32 -4.01
N LEU A 121 10.33 -3.85 -3.39
CA LEU A 121 11.67 -4.01 -3.95
C LEU A 121 12.11 -5.47 -3.99
N ASP A 122 11.85 -6.26 -2.93
CA ASP A 122 12.15 -7.69 -2.91
C ASP A 122 11.47 -8.44 -4.05
N ARG A 123 10.15 -8.25 -4.23
CA ARG A 123 9.42 -8.83 -5.37
C ARG A 123 10.06 -8.46 -6.69
N TRP A 124 10.34 -7.17 -6.89
CA TRP A 124 10.97 -6.68 -8.11
C TRP A 124 12.36 -7.30 -8.37
N TYR A 125 13.25 -7.35 -7.37
CA TYR A 125 14.56 -7.99 -7.50
C TYR A 125 14.45 -9.47 -7.81
N ARG A 126 13.55 -10.20 -7.14
CA ARG A 126 13.35 -11.64 -7.33
C ARG A 126 12.79 -11.98 -8.71
N GLU A 127 11.84 -11.20 -9.20
CA GLU A 127 11.17 -11.36 -10.50
C GLU A 127 12.09 -11.01 -11.68
N ASN A 128 13.13 -10.22 -11.45
CA ASN A 128 14.02 -9.73 -12.50
C ASN A 128 15.43 -10.35 -12.46
N ARG A 129 15.63 -11.50 -11.80
CA ARG A 129 16.90 -12.26 -11.77
C ARG A 129 17.39 -12.73 -13.16
N TYR A 130 16.46 -12.85 -14.10
CA TYR A 130 16.74 -13.18 -15.50
C TYR A 130 16.07 -12.17 -16.41
N CYS A 131 16.71 -11.89 -17.54
CA CYS A 131 16.25 -10.89 -18.49
C CYS A 131 15.01 -11.42 -19.24
N GLY A 132 13.86 -10.77 -19.06
CA GLY A 132 12.64 -11.09 -19.81
C GLY A 132 12.71 -10.92 -21.33
N ARG A 133 13.82 -10.42 -21.90
CA ARG A 133 14.05 -10.35 -23.35
C ARG A 133 14.88 -11.52 -23.90
N CYS A 134 15.97 -11.89 -23.22
CA CYS A 134 16.94 -12.87 -23.75
C CYS A 134 17.21 -14.08 -22.82
N GLY A 135 16.64 -14.10 -21.61
CA GLY A 135 16.82 -15.19 -20.64
C GLY A 135 18.14 -15.21 -19.87
N ALA A 136 19.10 -14.33 -20.20
CA ALA A 136 20.38 -14.25 -19.50
C ALA A 136 20.21 -13.73 -18.05
N PRO A 137 21.10 -14.12 -17.11
CA PRO A 137 21.14 -13.52 -15.77
C PRO A 137 21.32 -12.01 -15.84
N THR A 138 20.68 -11.28 -14.92
CA THR A 138 20.80 -9.82 -14.81
C THR A 138 21.71 -9.41 -13.66
N GLU A 139 22.13 -8.15 -13.67
CA GLU A 139 23.00 -7.55 -12.65
C GLU A 139 22.37 -6.26 -12.10
N LEU A 140 22.71 -5.91 -10.86
CA LEU A 140 22.30 -4.63 -10.28
C LEU A 140 23.16 -3.50 -10.84
N ALA A 141 22.55 -2.37 -11.16
CA ALA A 141 23.30 -1.17 -11.49
C ALA A 141 24.08 -0.66 -10.26
N PRO A 142 25.29 -0.13 -10.43
CA PRO A 142 26.14 0.27 -9.30
C PRO A 142 25.69 1.56 -8.60
N ALA A 143 24.97 2.44 -9.28
CA ALA A 143 24.66 3.80 -8.79
C ALA A 143 23.19 4.20 -8.94
N SER A 144 22.30 3.28 -9.33
CA SER A 144 20.87 3.54 -9.44
C SER A 144 20.07 2.28 -9.08
N ARG A 145 18.77 2.45 -8.77
CA ARG A 145 17.85 1.32 -8.58
C ARG A 145 17.41 0.76 -9.92
N GLU A 146 18.35 0.14 -10.62
CA GLU A 146 18.14 -0.47 -11.93
C GLU A 146 18.69 -1.89 -11.94
N ILE A 147 18.06 -2.73 -12.75
CA ILE A 147 18.58 -4.06 -13.12
C ILE A 147 18.94 -4.02 -14.59
N VAL A 148 20.16 -4.42 -14.92
CA VAL A 148 20.73 -4.38 -16.27
C VAL A 148 21.04 -5.79 -16.73
N CYS A 149 20.65 -6.11 -17.97
CA CYS A 149 21.10 -7.33 -18.63
C CYS A 149 22.45 -7.07 -19.35
N PRO A 150 23.55 -7.75 -18.97
CA PRO A 150 24.85 -7.55 -19.59
C PRO A 150 24.88 -8.01 -21.06
N GLU A 151 24.03 -8.96 -21.45
CA GLU A 151 24.01 -9.53 -22.81
C GLU A 151 23.29 -8.66 -23.84
N CYS A 152 22.23 -7.95 -23.45
CA CYS A 152 21.40 -7.18 -24.40
C CYS A 152 21.14 -5.73 -23.99
N ALA A 153 21.81 -5.26 -22.93
CA ALA A 153 21.70 -3.91 -22.38
C ALA A 153 20.27 -3.47 -22.01
N ARG A 154 19.33 -4.42 -21.81
CA ARG A 154 18.00 -4.09 -21.32
C ARG A 154 18.10 -3.60 -19.88
N ILE A 155 17.55 -2.43 -19.64
CA ILE A 155 17.37 -1.85 -18.31
C ILE A 155 15.94 -2.12 -17.85
N VAL A 156 15.79 -2.50 -16.59
CA VAL A 156 14.50 -2.64 -15.91
C VAL A 156 14.52 -1.74 -14.69
N TYR A 157 13.43 -1.00 -14.49
CA TYR A 157 13.20 -0.13 -13.33
C TYR A 157 12.19 -0.77 -12.35
N PRO A 158 12.19 -0.38 -11.06
CA PRO A 158 11.18 -0.77 -10.10
C PRO A 158 9.76 -0.52 -10.61
N LYS A 159 8.88 -1.49 -10.39
CA LYS A 159 7.49 -1.45 -10.86
C LYS A 159 6.63 -0.63 -9.91
N ILE A 160 5.94 0.37 -10.46
CA ILE A 160 4.88 1.13 -9.78
C ILE A 160 3.68 1.17 -10.72
N CYS A 161 2.58 0.56 -10.30
CA CYS A 161 1.32 0.57 -11.03
C CYS A 161 0.47 1.76 -10.56
N PRO A 162 0.10 2.72 -11.40
CA PRO A 162 -0.83 3.78 -11.00
C PRO A 162 -2.23 3.19 -10.81
N GLY A 163 -2.87 3.55 -9.71
CA GLY A 163 -4.29 3.27 -9.51
C GLY A 163 -4.99 4.46 -8.88
N VAL A 164 -6.27 4.58 -9.13
CA VAL A 164 -7.12 5.62 -8.55
C VAL A 164 -7.97 5.04 -7.45
N ILE A 165 -8.27 5.87 -6.46
CA ILE A 165 -9.36 5.64 -5.53
C ILE A 165 -10.24 6.88 -5.53
N CYS A 166 -11.55 6.71 -5.63
CA CYS A 166 -12.44 7.86 -5.78
C CYS A 166 -13.64 7.78 -4.86
N ALA A 167 -13.83 8.87 -4.12
CA ALA A 167 -15.02 9.12 -3.33
C ALA A 167 -16.04 9.84 -4.21
N VAL A 168 -17.01 9.06 -4.69
CA VAL A 168 -18.15 9.57 -5.48
C VAL A 168 -19.21 10.08 -4.51
N VAL A 169 -19.50 11.39 -4.57
CA VAL A 169 -20.46 12.05 -3.69
C VAL A 169 -21.67 12.59 -4.45
N SER A 170 -22.81 12.63 -3.76
CA SER A 170 -24.03 13.28 -4.22
C SER A 170 -24.45 14.33 -3.20
N ARG A 171 -24.74 15.54 -3.70
CA ARG A 171 -25.15 16.68 -2.88
C ARG A 171 -26.66 16.60 -2.64
N GLY A 172 -27.07 16.59 -1.38
CA GLY A 172 -28.45 16.82 -0.99
C GLY A 172 -28.85 18.30 -1.03
N ASP A 173 -30.14 18.58 -0.85
CA ASP A 173 -30.62 19.96 -0.64
C ASP A 173 -30.12 20.50 0.72
N ASP A 174 -30.16 19.65 1.76
CA ASP A 174 -29.52 19.88 3.05
C ASP A 174 -28.15 19.17 3.08
N PRO A 175 -27.07 19.78 3.62
CA PRO A 175 -25.80 19.10 3.86
C PRO A 175 -25.90 17.78 4.67
N ALA A 176 -26.94 17.59 5.48
CA ALA A 176 -27.22 16.34 6.19
C ALA A 176 -27.63 15.19 5.24
N ASP A 177 -28.12 15.52 4.05
CA ASP A 177 -28.56 14.57 3.02
C ASP A 177 -27.47 14.23 2.01
N ASP A 178 -26.24 14.74 2.23
CA ASP A 178 -25.10 14.35 1.41
C ASP A 178 -24.79 12.87 1.56
N ARG A 179 -24.49 12.24 0.43
CA ARG A 179 -24.21 10.81 0.38
C ARG A 179 -22.90 10.53 -0.35
N ILE A 180 -22.24 9.45 0.04
CA ILE A 180 -21.07 8.87 -0.62
C ILE A 180 -21.41 7.46 -1.10
N VAL A 181 -20.91 7.06 -2.28
CA VAL A 181 -20.99 5.66 -2.73
C VAL A 181 -19.90 4.85 -2.04
N LEU A 182 -20.30 3.75 -1.38
CA LEU A 182 -19.37 2.73 -0.91
C LEU A 182 -19.66 1.40 -1.61
N THR A 183 -18.62 0.62 -1.88
CA THR A 183 -18.66 -0.67 -2.57
C THR A 183 -18.14 -1.81 -1.70
N ARG A 184 -18.47 -3.05 -2.03
CA ARG A 184 -17.87 -4.26 -1.45
C ARG A 184 -17.49 -5.22 -2.55
N TYR A 185 -16.22 -5.63 -2.59
CA TYR A 185 -15.72 -6.58 -3.57
C TYR A 185 -16.40 -7.96 -3.44
N ALA A 186 -16.65 -8.60 -4.59
CA ALA A 186 -17.04 -9.99 -4.65
C ALA A 186 -15.88 -10.92 -4.21
N GLY A 187 -16.20 -12.09 -3.66
CA GLY A 187 -15.21 -13.15 -3.38
C GLY A 187 -14.24 -12.93 -2.20
N ARG A 188 -14.32 -11.81 -1.46
CA ARG A 188 -13.51 -11.59 -0.24
C ARG A 188 -14.25 -11.99 1.03
N THR A 189 -13.57 -12.74 1.91
CA THR A 189 -14.09 -13.24 3.20
C THR A 189 -14.35 -12.12 4.23
N THR A 190 -13.63 -11.01 4.13
CA THR A 190 -13.80 -9.80 4.96
C THR A 190 -13.94 -8.58 4.05
N ALA A 191 -15.10 -8.41 3.40
CA ALA A 191 -15.33 -7.26 2.53
C ALA A 191 -15.75 -6.05 3.37
N LEU A 192 -14.76 -5.31 3.90
CA LEU A 192 -14.94 -3.95 4.39
C LEU A 192 -15.50 -3.08 3.26
N TRP A 193 -16.33 -2.10 3.59
CA TRP A 193 -16.78 -1.10 2.64
C TRP A 193 -15.60 -0.31 2.05
N ALA A 194 -15.52 -0.23 0.73
CA ALA A 194 -14.46 0.47 0.02
C ALA A 194 -15.03 1.65 -0.78
N LEU A 195 -14.12 2.47 -1.29
CA LEU A 195 -14.41 3.43 -2.34
C LEU A 195 -14.19 2.74 -3.70
N VAL A 196 -14.76 3.29 -4.76
CA VAL A 196 -14.49 2.84 -6.14
C VAL A 196 -13.00 3.00 -6.43
N ALA A 197 -12.35 1.96 -6.96
CA ALA A 197 -10.91 1.98 -7.15
C ALA A 197 -10.48 0.99 -8.23
N GLY A 198 -9.60 1.44 -9.11
CA GLY A 198 -9.02 0.58 -10.14
C GLY A 198 -7.71 1.11 -10.70
N PHE A 199 -7.14 0.33 -11.61
CA PHE A 199 -5.83 0.63 -12.19
C PHE A 199 -5.97 1.58 -13.37
N THR A 200 -5.01 2.49 -13.51
CA THR A 200 -4.93 3.34 -14.71
C THR A 200 -4.46 2.53 -15.89
N GLU A 201 -5.18 2.61 -17.01
CA GLU A 201 -4.83 1.90 -18.23
C GLU A 201 -3.80 2.64 -19.09
N ILE A 202 -3.20 1.91 -20.03
CA ILE A 202 -2.18 2.45 -20.94
C ILE A 202 -2.80 3.55 -21.80
N GLY A 203 -2.21 4.75 -21.74
CA GLY A 203 -2.66 5.91 -22.51
C GLY A 203 -3.81 6.69 -21.85
N GLU A 204 -4.22 6.29 -20.65
CA GLU A 204 -5.31 6.93 -19.91
C GLU A 204 -4.77 7.97 -18.90
N PRO A 205 -5.34 9.19 -18.81
CA PRO A 205 -5.08 10.10 -17.71
C PRO A 205 -5.79 9.62 -16.43
N LEU A 206 -5.30 10.00 -15.25
CA LEU A 206 -5.89 9.58 -13.96
C LEU A 206 -7.36 9.99 -13.85
N GLU A 207 -7.73 11.16 -14.34
CA GLU A 207 -9.11 11.62 -14.38
C GLU A 207 -9.98 10.80 -15.35
N GLY A 208 -9.37 10.24 -16.40
CA GLY A 208 -10.00 9.27 -17.29
C GLY A 208 -10.32 7.98 -16.55
N THR A 209 -9.33 7.45 -15.82
CA THR A 209 -9.48 6.26 -14.97
C THR A 209 -10.63 6.44 -13.97
N VAL A 210 -10.70 7.58 -13.27
CA VAL A 210 -11.81 7.85 -12.33
C VAL A 210 -13.16 7.75 -13.04
N ARG A 211 -13.32 8.32 -14.23
CA ARG A 211 -14.60 8.28 -14.96
C ARG A 211 -14.93 6.87 -15.43
N ARG A 212 -13.93 6.14 -15.92
CA ARG A 212 -14.10 4.76 -16.41
C ARG A 212 -14.48 3.83 -15.25
N GLU A 213 -13.69 3.79 -14.19
CA GLU A 213 -13.92 2.90 -13.03
C GLU A 213 -15.28 3.18 -12.38
N VAL A 214 -15.68 4.46 -12.23
CA VAL A 214 -17.00 4.80 -11.67
C VAL A 214 -18.16 4.37 -12.57
N MET A 215 -17.99 4.49 -13.89
CA MET A 215 -18.98 4.02 -14.84
C MET A 215 -19.07 2.48 -14.86
N GLU A 216 -17.93 1.80 -14.86
CA GLU A 216 -17.84 0.33 -14.91
C GLU A 216 -18.37 -0.32 -13.63
N GLU A 217 -17.89 0.11 -12.46
CA GLU A 217 -18.24 -0.52 -11.19
C GLU A 217 -19.67 -0.20 -10.73
N VAL A 218 -20.10 1.06 -10.87
CA VAL A 218 -21.35 1.56 -10.24
C VAL A 218 -22.30 2.29 -11.19
N GLY A 219 -21.94 2.44 -12.47
CA GLY A 219 -22.84 2.97 -13.50
C GLY A 219 -23.09 4.47 -13.45
N LEU A 220 -22.25 5.24 -12.74
CA LEU A 220 -22.45 6.67 -12.54
C LEU A 220 -21.57 7.50 -13.49
N SER A 221 -22.11 8.65 -13.92
CA SER A 221 -21.30 9.70 -14.54
C SER A 221 -20.84 10.70 -13.47
N VAL A 222 -19.63 11.25 -13.61
CA VAL A 222 -19.04 12.14 -12.60
C VAL A 222 -18.40 13.39 -13.18
N LYS A 223 -18.43 14.47 -12.38
CA LYS A 223 -17.85 15.78 -12.66
C LYS A 223 -17.09 16.31 -11.45
N ASN A 224 -16.49 17.50 -11.59
CA ASN A 224 -15.80 18.21 -10.51
C ASN A 224 -14.75 17.36 -9.81
N LEU A 225 -13.95 16.60 -10.58
CA LEU A 225 -12.88 15.77 -10.05
C LEU A 225 -11.84 16.65 -9.35
N ARG A 226 -11.55 16.33 -8.11
CA ARG A 226 -10.59 17.04 -7.26
C ARG A 226 -9.59 16.04 -6.72
N PHE A 227 -8.33 16.23 -7.07
CA PHE A 227 -7.24 15.47 -6.44
C PHE A 227 -7.27 15.70 -4.93
N TYR A 228 -7.19 14.62 -4.17
CA TYR A 228 -7.09 14.64 -2.73
C TYR A 228 -5.64 14.46 -2.28
N LYS A 229 -5.06 13.29 -2.59
CA LYS A 229 -3.72 12.90 -2.15
C LYS A 229 -3.21 11.71 -2.97
N SER A 230 -1.92 11.43 -2.88
CA SER A 230 -1.34 10.15 -3.31
C SER A 230 -0.80 9.36 -2.12
N GLN A 231 -0.87 8.04 -2.19
CA GLN A 231 -0.33 7.11 -1.20
C GLN A 231 0.46 5.98 -1.89
N PRO A 232 1.74 5.76 -1.54
CA PRO A 232 2.41 4.53 -1.91
C PRO A 232 1.71 3.35 -1.24
N TRP A 233 1.30 2.38 -2.04
CA TRP A 233 0.61 1.18 -1.58
C TRP A 233 1.39 -0.05 -2.01
N SER A 234 2.52 -0.24 -1.34
CA SER A 234 3.49 -1.28 -1.67
C SER A 234 2.98 -2.70 -1.49
N PHE A 235 1.79 -2.93 -0.93
CA PHE A 235 1.22 -4.29 -0.87
C PHE A 235 0.79 -4.83 -2.24
N THR A 236 0.55 -3.94 -3.21
CA THR A 236 0.13 -4.31 -4.58
C THR A 236 0.97 -3.65 -5.66
N ASP A 237 2.17 -3.18 -5.29
CA ASP A 237 3.08 -2.42 -6.16
C ASP A 237 2.45 -1.12 -6.71
N THR A 238 1.48 -0.54 -6.00
CA THR A 238 0.64 0.55 -6.53
C THR A 238 1.04 1.91 -5.97
N ILE A 239 0.94 2.97 -6.77
CA ILE A 239 0.75 4.33 -6.24
C ILE A 239 -0.74 4.65 -6.33
N MET A 240 -1.39 4.80 -5.18
CA MET A 240 -2.81 5.08 -5.11
C MET A 240 -3.04 6.59 -5.16
N VAL A 241 -3.92 7.05 -6.05
CA VAL A 241 -4.24 8.46 -6.24
C VAL A 241 -5.71 8.70 -5.88
N GLY A 242 -5.94 9.47 -4.82
CA GLY A 242 -7.25 9.78 -4.29
C GLY A 242 -7.92 10.94 -5.01
N PHE A 243 -9.19 10.78 -5.36
CA PHE A 243 -10.04 11.83 -5.91
C PHE A 243 -11.37 11.94 -5.17
N TRP A 244 -11.86 13.16 -5.03
CA TRP A 244 -13.28 13.42 -4.82
C TRP A 244 -13.94 13.75 -6.16
N CYS A 245 -15.15 13.27 -6.38
CA CYS A 245 -15.92 13.63 -7.55
C CYS A 245 -17.42 13.65 -7.25
N GLU A 246 -18.15 14.49 -7.97
CA GLU A 246 -19.59 14.65 -7.79
C GLU A 246 -20.33 13.89 -8.88
N VAL A 247 -21.42 13.22 -8.53
CA VAL A 247 -22.32 12.61 -9.52
C VAL A 247 -22.86 13.67 -10.49
N ASP A 248 -22.92 13.31 -11.77
CA ASP A 248 -23.42 14.17 -12.83
C ASP A 248 -24.69 13.60 -13.45
N GLY A 249 -25.85 14.07 -12.97
CA GLY A 249 -27.16 13.65 -13.47
C GLY A 249 -27.79 12.55 -12.63
N ASP A 250 -28.14 11.44 -13.28
CA ASP A 250 -28.79 10.27 -12.65
C ASP A 250 -27.86 9.62 -11.60
N ASP A 251 -28.38 9.42 -10.39
CA ASP A 251 -27.67 8.82 -9.26
C ASP A 251 -28.06 7.35 -9.00
N ALA A 252 -28.86 6.75 -9.89
CA ALA A 252 -29.23 5.35 -9.82
C ALA A 252 -28.02 4.43 -10.08
N LEU A 253 -27.61 3.70 -9.03
CA LEU A 253 -26.51 2.74 -9.10
C LEU A 253 -26.84 1.57 -10.02
N ARG A 254 -25.90 1.23 -10.90
CA ARG A 254 -25.90 0.00 -11.71
C ARG A 254 -24.60 -0.74 -11.45
N VAL A 255 -24.67 -1.70 -10.54
CA VAL A 255 -23.48 -2.38 -10.01
C VAL A 255 -23.03 -3.48 -10.96
N ASP A 256 -21.74 -3.50 -11.30
CA ASP A 256 -21.15 -4.67 -11.95
C ASP A 256 -20.89 -5.78 -10.92
N HIS A 257 -21.71 -6.83 -11.01
CA HIS A 257 -21.60 -7.99 -10.14
C HIS A 257 -20.48 -8.97 -10.49
N SER A 258 -19.75 -8.71 -11.58
CA SER A 258 -18.53 -9.45 -11.89
C SER A 258 -17.39 -9.10 -10.91
N GLU A 259 -17.36 -7.84 -10.45
CA GLU A 259 -16.33 -7.33 -9.54
C GLU A 259 -16.88 -7.06 -8.13
N LEU A 260 -18.11 -6.55 -8.02
CA LEU A 260 -18.69 -6.09 -6.77
C LEU A 260 -19.83 -6.97 -6.27
N LYS A 261 -19.80 -7.27 -4.97
CA LYS A 261 -20.93 -7.86 -4.27
C LYS A 261 -22.09 -6.87 -4.15
N GLU A 262 -21.80 -5.63 -3.77
CA GLU A 262 -22.80 -4.57 -3.60
C GLU A 262 -22.16 -3.18 -3.63
N ALA A 263 -22.95 -2.18 -4.03
CA ALA A 263 -22.65 -0.76 -3.85
C ALA A 263 -23.90 -0.05 -3.33
N ARG A 264 -23.71 0.94 -2.45
CA ARG A 264 -24.82 1.72 -1.86
C ARG A 264 -24.39 3.16 -1.60
N TRP A 265 -25.37 4.04 -1.62
CA TRP A 265 -25.23 5.38 -1.08
C TRP A 265 -25.32 5.33 0.45
N PHE A 266 -24.41 6.05 1.11
CA PHE A 266 -24.38 6.21 2.56
C PHE A 266 -24.40 7.68 2.91
N ARG A 267 -25.34 8.08 3.79
CA ARG A 267 -25.23 9.34 4.51
C ARG A 267 -24.15 9.26 5.57
N ARG A 268 -23.71 10.41 6.07
CA ARG A 268 -22.66 10.51 7.09
C ARG A 268 -22.97 9.71 8.37
N ASP A 269 -24.23 9.64 8.79
CA ASP A 269 -24.72 8.95 9.99
C ASP A 269 -24.88 7.44 9.77
N GLU A 270 -24.77 6.98 8.53
CA GLU A 270 -24.93 5.58 8.14
C GLU A 270 -23.58 4.87 7.91
N ILE A 271 -22.47 5.60 7.93
CA ILE A 271 -21.12 5.05 7.70
C ILE A 271 -20.78 4.00 8.78
N PRO A 272 -20.49 2.74 8.39
CA PRO A 272 -20.20 1.68 9.34
C PRO A 272 -18.94 1.94 10.18
N LEU A 273 -19.03 1.65 11.48
CA LEU A 273 -17.93 1.88 12.43
C LEU A 273 -16.71 0.97 12.18
N GLU A 274 -16.84 -0.14 11.45
CA GLU A 274 -15.71 -0.98 11.05
C GLU A 274 -14.66 -0.25 10.18
N ARG A 275 -15.01 0.91 9.63
CA ARG A 275 -14.11 1.80 8.86
C ARG A 275 -13.43 2.84 9.75
N THR A 276 -13.90 3.02 10.97
CA THR A 276 -13.28 3.92 11.94
C THR A 276 -12.00 3.27 12.48
N GLY A 277 -10.89 4.01 12.51
CA GLY A 277 -9.60 3.51 13.02
C GLY A 277 -8.63 2.93 11.99
N ASP A 278 -9.02 2.76 10.71
CA ASP A 278 -8.08 2.45 9.63
C ASP A 278 -7.22 3.67 9.29
N ARG A 279 -6.12 3.82 10.02
CA ARG A 279 -5.15 4.92 9.84
C ARG A 279 -4.10 4.63 8.77
N ALA A 280 -4.09 3.41 8.23
CA ALA A 280 -3.11 2.99 7.25
C ALA A 280 -3.56 3.30 5.82
N SER A 281 -4.83 3.10 5.47
CA SER A 281 -5.32 3.20 4.08
C SER A 281 -5.98 4.54 3.73
N MET A 282 -5.77 4.99 2.48
CA MET A 282 -6.46 6.17 1.94
C MET A 282 -7.98 6.00 1.93
N THR A 283 -8.46 4.77 1.70
CA THR A 283 -9.89 4.45 1.69
C THR A 283 -10.51 4.72 3.07
N GLY A 284 -9.86 4.25 4.14
CA GLY A 284 -10.30 4.48 5.51
C GLY A 284 -10.32 5.96 5.86
N GLU A 285 -9.24 6.67 5.54
CA GLU A 285 -9.11 8.11 5.78
C GLU A 285 -10.21 8.92 5.08
N MET A 286 -10.44 8.72 3.78
CA MET A 286 -11.43 9.50 3.02
C MET A 286 -12.86 9.23 3.51
N ILE A 287 -13.20 7.98 3.82
CA ILE A 287 -14.51 7.62 4.39
C ILE A 287 -14.70 8.30 5.76
N GLU A 288 -13.69 8.26 6.61
CA GLU A 288 -13.74 8.87 7.94
C GLU A 288 -13.85 10.39 7.86
N ARG A 289 -13.13 11.02 6.92
CA ARG A 289 -13.27 12.45 6.64
C ARG A 289 -14.69 12.83 6.23
N PHE A 290 -15.30 12.06 5.32
CA PHE A 290 -16.71 12.28 4.94
C PHE A 290 -17.64 12.19 6.16
N ARG A 291 -17.51 11.14 6.97
CA ARG A 291 -18.31 10.91 8.18
C ARG A 291 -18.24 12.08 9.17
N LEU A 292 -17.03 12.59 9.40
CA LEU A 292 -16.75 13.64 10.38
C LEU A 292 -17.07 15.04 9.86
N MET A 293 -16.75 15.35 8.61
CA MET A 293 -16.72 16.71 8.08
C MET A 293 -17.84 17.05 7.09
N GLY A 294 -18.54 16.06 6.51
CA GLY A 294 -19.49 16.32 5.41
C GLY A 294 -18.82 17.06 4.25
N ARG A 295 -19.50 18.05 3.64
CA ARG A 295 -18.99 18.82 2.47
C ARG A 295 -17.57 19.35 2.61
N ALA A 296 -17.20 19.77 3.83
CA ALA A 296 -15.87 20.29 4.10
C ALA A 296 -14.75 19.25 3.89
N ALA A 297 -15.07 17.96 3.71
CA ALA A 297 -14.08 16.95 3.34
C ALA A 297 -13.58 17.08 1.89
N TRP A 298 -14.37 17.67 0.98
CA TRP A 298 -14.08 17.72 -0.46
C TRP A 298 -14.28 19.08 -1.16
N GLU A 299 -14.86 20.06 -0.46
CA GLU A 299 -14.93 21.46 -0.91
C GLU A 299 -13.62 22.22 -0.74
#